data_AF-A0A447N4F3-F1
#
_entry.id   AF-A0A447N4F3-F1
#
_cell.length_a   1.000
_cell.length_b   1.000
_cell.length_c   1.000
_cell.angle_alpha   90.00
_cell.angle_beta   90.00
_cell.angle_gamma   90.00
#
_symmetry.space_group_name_H-M   'P 1'
#
loop_
_entity.id
_entity.type
_entity.pdbx_description
1 polymer ?
#
loop_
_entity_poly.entity_id
_entity_poly.type
_entity_poly.pdbx_seq_one_letter_code
_entity_poly.pdbx_strand_id
1 'polypeptide(L)'
;MAVSFGVVLILNMIFLMGRHATLRVMGFLVFPLIAYFLFLSLYLTGSWQPSLLTGQMSLDSHTLHQVWISIPVMVFAFSHTPIISTFAIDRRENFGDQAMDKCKKIMKVAYLIICLSVLFFVFSCLLSIPPSYIEDARNEGVTILSALSMMPNAPAWLSISGIIVAVVAMSKSFLGTYFGVIEGATEMVRTTLQQVGVKKSRAFNRALSIMLVSGITFIICCINPNAISMIYAISGPLIAMILFIMPTLSTYLIPALKPYRSVGNFITLVVGLLCVSVMFFG
;
A
#
# COMPACT_ATOMS: atom_id res chain seq x y z
N MET A 1 -24.15 -4.78 -4.01
CA MET A 1 -24.42 -3.34 -4.28
C MET A 1 -24.73 -2.53 -3.02
N ALA A 2 -25.75 -2.86 -2.23
CA ALA A 2 -26.11 -2.09 -1.03
C ALA A 2 -24.98 -2.00 0.03
N VAL A 3 -24.28 -3.11 0.28
CA VAL A 3 -23.14 -3.15 1.22
C VAL A 3 -21.97 -2.30 0.72
N SER A 4 -21.59 -2.44 -0.55
CA SER A 4 -20.51 -1.65 -1.18
C SER A 4 -20.82 -0.15 -1.14
N PHE A 5 -22.07 0.24 -1.43
CA PHE A 5 -22.51 1.62 -1.36
C PHE A 5 -22.45 2.16 0.08
N GLY A 6 -22.93 1.37 1.05
CA GLY A 6 -22.87 1.71 2.47
C GLY A 6 -21.43 1.92 2.97
N VAL A 7 -20.51 1.03 2.61
CA VAL A 7 -19.08 1.14 2.98
C VAL A 7 -18.46 2.41 2.38
N VAL A 8 -18.69 2.67 1.09
CA VAL A 8 -18.18 3.89 0.43
C VAL A 8 -18.75 5.16 1.08
N LEU A 9 -20.04 5.18 1.43
CA LEU A 9 -20.66 6.30 2.12
C LEU A 9 -20.08 6.52 3.52
N ILE A 10 -19.93 5.46 4.31
CA ILE A 10 -19.37 5.54 5.67
C ILE A 10 -17.93 6.07 5.61
N LEU A 11 -17.11 5.53 4.71
CA LEU A 11 -15.72 5.98 4.55
C LEU A 11 -15.64 7.45 4.11
N ASN A 12 -16.55 7.88 3.23
CA ASN A 12 -16.66 9.29 2.84
C ASN A 12 -17.17 10.19 3.98
N MET A 13 -18.09 9.72 4.82
CA MET A 13 -18.52 10.48 6.01
C MET A 13 -17.40 10.63 7.03
N ILE A 14 -16.60 9.58 7.26
CA ILE A 14 -15.42 9.65 8.13
C ILE A 14 -14.42 10.70 7.60
N PHE A 15 -14.30 10.83 6.29
CA PHE A 15 -13.46 11.86 5.67
C PHE A 15 -13.99 13.29 5.91
N LEU A 16 -15.32 13.46 5.98
CA LEU A 16 -15.95 14.75 6.29
C LEU A 16 -15.73 15.19 7.75
N MET A 17 -15.44 14.26 8.67
CA MET A 17 -15.14 14.56 10.09
C MET A 17 -13.77 15.27 10.29
N GLY A 18 -12.98 15.44 9.23
CA GLY A 18 -11.81 16.32 9.24
C GLY A 18 -10.47 15.58 9.23
N ARG A 19 -9.56 16.04 8.36
CA ARG A 19 -8.25 15.41 8.07
C ARG A 19 -7.41 15.15 9.33
N HIS A 20 -7.35 16.09 10.28
CA HIS A 20 -6.53 15.95 11.48
C HIS A 20 -7.03 14.84 12.42
N ALA A 21 -8.34 14.68 12.57
CA ALA A 21 -8.92 13.63 13.41
C ALA A 21 -8.66 12.26 12.80
N THR A 22 -8.92 12.10 11.49
CA THR A 22 -8.67 10.85 10.77
C THR A 22 -7.19 10.46 10.83
N LEU A 23 -6.27 11.38 10.54
CA LEU A 23 -4.83 11.10 10.60
C LEU A 23 -4.35 10.69 12.00
N ARG A 24 -4.89 11.30 13.06
CA ARG A 24 -4.55 10.94 14.45
C ARG A 24 -5.02 9.53 14.79
N VAL A 25 -6.27 9.21 14.46
CA VAL A 25 -6.84 7.86 14.65
C VAL A 25 -6.01 6.84 13.89
N MET A 26 -5.76 7.07 12.61
CA MET A 26 -4.96 6.17 11.78
C MET A 26 -3.55 5.97 12.32
N GLY A 27 -2.87 7.04 12.76
CA GLY A 27 -1.54 6.97 13.37
C GLY A 27 -1.54 6.17 14.66
N PHE A 28 -2.54 6.35 15.51
CA PHE A 28 -2.69 5.58 16.75
C PHE A 28 -2.94 4.09 16.47
N LEU A 29 -3.78 3.76 15.47
CA LEU A 29 -4.13 2.39 15.12
C LEU A 29 -2.96 1.59 14.51
N VAL A 30 -1.86 2.23 14.08
CA VAL A 30 -0.68 1.50 13.58
C VAL A 30 -0.03 0.65 14.68
N PHE A 31 0.09 1.18 15.90
CA PHE A 31 0.73 0.48 17.02
C PHE A 31 0.03 -0.83 17.41
N PRO A 32 -1.30 -0.87 17.65
CA PRO A 32 -1.99 -2.12 17.95
C PRO A 32 -1.96 -3.11 16.77
N LEU A 33 -1.97 -2.63 15.51
CA LEU A 33 -1.84 -3.51 14.35
C LEU A 33 -0.46 -4.19 14.30
N ILE A 34 0.63 -3.44 14.50
CA ILE A 34 1.98 -4.01 14.56
C ILE A 34 2.09 -4.99 15.73
N ALA A 35 1.57 -4.62 16.90
CA ALA A 35 1.58 -5.50 18.07
C ALA A 35 0.81 -6.80 17.82
N TYR A 36 -0.35 -6.72 17.16
CA TYR A 36 -1.14 -7.90 16.79
C TYR A 36 -0.41 -8.79 15.78
N PHE A 37 0.22 -8.21 14.74
CA PHE A 37 1.01 -9.01 13.80
C PHE A 37 2.20 -9.68 14.47
N LEU A 38 2.92 -8.99 15.35
CA LEU A 38 4.02 -9.59 16.12
C LEU A 38 3.50 -10.71 17.05
N PHE A 39 2.39 -10.47 17.74
CA PHE A 39 1.74 -11.47 18.60
C PHE A 39 1.34 -12.72 17.80
N LEU A 40 0.66 -12.55 16.66
CA LEU A 40 0.32 -13.67 15.78
C LEU A 40 1.57 -14.38 15.26
N SER A 41 2.60 -13.63 14.88
CA SER A 41 3.85 -14.21 14.38
C SER A 41 4.49 -15.11 15.43
N LEU A 42 4.52 -14.66 16.70
CA LEU A 42 5.00 -15.43 17.84
C LEU A 42 4.10 -16.64 18.14
N TYR A 43 2.78 -16.47 18.11
CA TYR A 43 1.84 -17.56 18.32
C TYR A 43 2.01 -18.67 17.28
N LEU A 44 2.18 -18.29 16.01
CA LEU A 44 2.39 -19.22 14.90
C LEU A 44 3.73 -19.96 14.97
N THR A 45 4.72 -19.49 15.74
CA THR A 45 5.99 -20.23 15.92
C THR A 45 5.79 -21.64 16.46
N GLY A 46 4.75 -21.86 17.26
CA GLY A 46 4.40 -23.19 17.78
C GLY A 46 3.86 -24.15 16.71
N SER A 47 3.40 -23.64 15.57
CA SER A 47 2.87 -24.42 14.44
C SER A 47 3.77 -24.41 13.22
N TRP A 48 5.03 -23.96 13.35
CA TRP A 48 5.98 -23.95 12.24
C TRP A 48 6.30 -25.37 11.77
N GLN A 49 6.17 -25.57 10.46
CA GLN A 49 6.51 -26.77 9.74
C GLN A 49 7.64 -26.44 8.75
N PRO A 50 8.91 -26.65 9.14
CA PRO A 50 10.05 -26.36 8.25
C PRO A 50 10.00 -27.11 6.91
N SER A 51 9.26 -28.22 6.85
CA SER A 51 9.00 -28.99 5.63
C SER A 51 8.31 -28.17 4.54
N LEU A 52 7.46 -27.20 4.90
CA LEU A 52 6.80 -26.31 3.94
C LEU A 52 7.81 -25.43 3.20
N LEU A 53 8.87 -24.98 3.88
CA LEU A 53 9.93 -24.18 3.26
C LEU A 53 10.75 -25.02 2.28
N THR A 54 11.11 -26.25 2.67
CA THR A 54 11.93 -27.14 1.82
C THR A 54 11.15 -27.73 0.65
N GLY A 55 9.85 -27.99 0.82
CA GLY A 55 9.00 -28.54 -0.24
C GLY A 55 8.66 -27.54 -1.35
N GLN A 56 8.77 -26.25 -1.07
CA GLN A 56 8.49 -25.17 -2.03
C GLN A 56 9.74 -24.64 -2.75
N MET A 57 10.95 -25.02 -2.31
CA MET A 57 12.20 -24.47 -2.82
C MET A 57 12.68 -25.24 -4.06
N SER A 58 11.94 -25.15 -5.16
CA SER A 58 12.41 -25.60 -6.48
C SER A 58 12.87 -24.39 -7.31
N LEU A 59 14.16 -24.37 -7.66
CA LEU A 59 14.74 -23.36 -8.56
C LEU A 59 14.49 -23.79 -10.00
N ASP A 60 13.27 -23.59 -10.47
CA ASP A 60 12.88 -23.79 -11.87
C ASP A 60 12.62 -22.43 -12.57
N SER A 61 12.69 -22.45 -13.90
CA SER A 61 12.31 -21.35 -14.80
C SER A 61 10.94 -20.76 -14.46
N HIS A 62 9.98 -21.62 -14.11
CA HIS A 62 8.64 -21.21 -13.67
C HIS A 62 8.67 -20.41 -12.35
N THR A 63 9.50 -20.80 -11.39
CA THR A 63 9.67 -20.09 -10.11
C THR A 63 10.28 -18.71 -10.33
N LEU A 64 11.28 -18.59 -11.20
CA LEU A 64 11.88 -17.30 -11.55
C LEU A 64 10.87 -16.36 -12.21
N HIS A 65 10.03 -16.88 -13.10
CA HIS A 65 8.95 -16.13 -13.72
C HIS A 65 7.92 -15.64 -12.68
N GLN A 66 7.55 -16.48 -11.72
CA GLN A 66 6.65 -16.10 -10.63
C GLN A 66 7.24 -15.00 -9.72
N VAL A 67 8.53 -15.09 -9.39
CA VAL A 67 9.22 -14.05 -8.61
C VAL A 67 9.20 -12.73 -9.36
N TRP A 68 9.49 -12.76 -10.66
CA TRP A 68 9.52 -11.58 -11.51
C TRP A 68 8.13 -10.90 -11.61
N ILE A 69 7.06 -11.68 -11.82
CA ILE A 69 5.67 -11.19 -11.80
C ILE A 69 5.26 -10.60 -10.43
N SER A 70 5.91 -11.04 -9.35
CA SER A 70 5.60 -10.56 -7.99
C SER A 70 6.28 -9.23 -7.63
N ILE A 71 7.28 -8.79 -8.40
CA ILE A 71 8.03 -7.55 -8.11
C ILE A 71 7.12 -6.32 -8.01
N PRO A 72 6.18 -6.04 -8.94
CA PRO A 72 5.31 -4.88 -8.83
C PRO A 72 4.42 -4.92 -7.59
N VAL A 73 3.96 -6.12 -7.19
CA VAL A 73 3.15 -6.30 -5.98
C VAL A 73 3.97 -5.98 -4.72
N MET A 74 5.24 -6.42 -4.67
CA MET A 74 6.15 -6.07 -3.58
C MET A 74 6.43 -4.57 -3.51
N VAL A 75 6.70 -3.93 -4.65
CA VAL A 75 6.90 -2.47 -4.73
C VAL A 75 5.67 -1.71 -4.25
N PHE A 76 4.47 -2.16 -4.65
CA PHE A 76 3.21 -1.59 -4.19
C PHE A 76 3.01 -1.76 -2.68
N ALA A 77 3.30 -2.95 -2.14
CA ALA A 77 3.11 -3.27 -0.72
C ALA A 77 3.92 -2.37 0.23
N PHE A 78 5.09 -1.90 -0.20
CA PHE A 78 5.94 -0.98 0.57
C PHE A 78 5.81 0.50 0.14
N SER A 79 4.84 0.81 -0.74
CA SER A 79 4.59 2.18 -1.19
C SER A 79 3.88 3.00 -0.12
N HIS A 80 4.47 4.14 0.24
CA HIS A 80 3.94 5.12 1.19
C HIS A 80 3.95 6.53 0.59
N THR A 81 4.04 6.61 -0.74
CA THR A 81 4.06 7.87 -1.50
C THR A 81 2.99 8.88 -1.11
N PRO A 82 1.71 8.49 -0.88
CA PRO A 82 0.66 9.45 -0.54
C PRO A 82 0.95 10.29 0.72
N ILE A 83 1.78 9.77 1.65
CA ILE A 83 2.10 10.45 2.90
C ILE A 83 3.46 11.16 2.89
N ILE A 84 4.34 10.87 1.93
CA ILE A 84 5.71 11.44 1.90
C ILE A 84 5.66 12.97 1.81
N SER A 85 4.82 13.52 0.93
CA SER A 85 4.72 14.97 0.73
C SER A 85 4.26 15.68 2.00
N THR A 86 3.19 15.17 2.63
CA THR A 86 2.65 15.75 3.86
C THR A 86 3.61 15.59 5.04
N PHE A 87 4.32 14.46 5.12
CA PHE A 87 5.38 14.25 6.10
C PHE A 87 6.55 15.23 5.93
N ALA A 88 7.01 15.44 4.70
CA ALA A 88 8.11 16.35 4.41
C ALA A 88 7.78 17.81 4.75
N ILE A 89 6.55 18.25 4.44
CA ILE A 89 6.06 19.60 4.77
C ILE A 89 6.00 19.78 6.30
N ASP A 90 5.36 18.86 7.02
CA ASP A 90 5.25 18.91 8.48
C ASP A 90 6.63 18.95 9.17
N ARG A 91 7.59 18.16 8.69
CA ARG A 91 8.95 18.20 9.25
C ARG A 91 9.69 19.49 8.91
N ARG A 92 9.47 20.07 7.73
CA ARG A 92 10.07 21.35 7.32
C ARG A 92 9.55 22.51 8.16
N GLU A 93 8.26 22.53 8.47
CA GLU A 93 7.66 23.57 9.32
C GLU A 93 8.20 23.52 10.76
N ASN A 94 8.41 22.32 11.31
CA ASN A 94 8.84 22.14 12.70
C ASN A 94 10.37 22.22 12.90
N PHE A 95 11.18 21.87 11.90
CA PHE A 95 12.63 21.69 12.06
C PHE A 95 13.48 22.50 11.07
N GLY A 96 12.86 23.29 10.17
CA GLY A 96 13.57 24.17 9.24
C GLY A 96 14.64 23.42 8.43
N ASP A 97 15.87 23.92 8.49
CA ASP A 97 17.01 23.36 7.75
C ASP A 97 17.40 21.94 8.19
N GLN A 98 17.10 21.55 9.44
CA GLN A 98 17.37 20.19 9.94
C GLN A 98 16.30 19.17 9.54
N ALA A 99 15.24 19.59 8.85
CA ALA A 99 14.10 18.74 8.53
C ALA A 99 14.50 17.50 7.73
N MET A 100 15.37 17.65 6.73
CA MET A 100 15.78 16.53 5.86
C MET A 100 16.51 15.42 6.63
N ASP A 101 17.37 15.78 7.58
CA ASP A 101 18.10 14.80 8.38
C ASP A 101 17.19 14.10 9.40
N LYS A 102 16.23 14.83 9.97
CA LYS A 102 15.19 14.24 10.83
C LYS A 102 14.27 13.31 10.04
N CYS A 103 13.86 13.70 8.82
CA CYS A 103 13.10 12.84 7.91
C CYS A 103 13.83 11.51 7.65
N LYS A 104 15.12 11.57 7.27
CA LYS A 104 15.93 10.36 7.02
C LYS A 104 16.00 9.45 8.25
N LYS A 105 16.23 10.01 9.45
CA LYS A 105 16.30 9.23 10.70
C LYS A 105 14.96 8.55 11.02
N ILE A 106 13.85 9.30 10.95
CA ILE A 106 12.51 8.76 11.20
C ILE A 106 12.17 7.67 10.19
N MET A 107 12.40 7.93 8.89
CA MET A 107 12.13 6.95 7.83
C MET A 107 12.95 5.68 8.04
N LYS A 108 14.25 5.80 8.35
CA LYS A 108 15.11 4.63 8.60
C LYS A 108 14.59 3.74 9.72
N VAL A 109 14.19 4.33 10.85
CA VAL A 109 13.64 3.58 11.99
C VAL A 109 12.27 2.99 11.64
N ALA A 110 11.39 3.76 11.01
CA ALA A 110 10.08 3.29 10.60
C ALA A 110 10.17 2.11 9.64
N TYR A 111 11.03 2.19 8.63
CA TYR A 111 11.26 1.08 7.71
C TYR A 111 11.84 -0.15 8.39
N LEU A 112 12.78 0.02 9.32
CA LEU A 112 13.35 -1.11 10.05
C LEU A 112 12.26 -1.84 10.85
N ILE A 113 11.39 -1.10 11.57
CA ILE A 113 10.28 -1.68 12.34
C ILE A 113 9.28 -2.38 11.41
N ILE A 114 8.91 -1.75 10.31
CA ILE A 114 7.96 -2.33 9.34
C ILE A 114 8.55 -3.57 8.69
N CYS A 115 9.80 -3.50 8.23
CA CYS A 115 10.48 -4.61 7.57
C CYS A 115 10.60 -5.81 8.51
N LEU A 116 11.08 -5.62 9.73
CA LEU A 116 11.19 -6.71 10.70
C LEU A 116 9.83 -7.29 11.08
N SER A 117 8.81 -6.46 11.36
CA SER A 117 7.51 -6.97 11.79
C SER A 117 6.74 -7.66 10.66
N VAL A 118 6.74 -7.10 9.45
CA VAL A 118 6.05 -7.69 8.29
C VAL A 118 6.77 -8.93 7.81
N LEU A 119 8.11 -8.92 7.68
CA LEU A 119 8.84 -10.11 7.25
C LEU A 119 8.68 -11.25 8.26
N PHE A 120 8.78 -10.96 9.56
CA PHE A 120 8.56 -11.98 10.59
C PHE A 120 7.16 -12.59 10.49
N PHE A 121 6.14 -11.76 10.26
CA PHE A 121 4.77 -12.24 10.04
C PHE A 121 4.64 -13.08 8.76
N VAL A 122 5.22 -12.64 7.65
CA VAL A 122 5.18 -13.39 6.38
C VAL A 122 5.89 -14.74 6.52
N PHE A 123 7.06 -14.79 7.15
CA PHE A 123 7.76 -16.05 7.43
C PHE A 123 6.95 -16.96 8.34
N SER A 124 6.34 -16.42 9.40
CA SER A 124 5.46 -17.20 10.28
C SER A 124 4.26 -17.76 9.52
N CYS A 125 3.61 -16.99 8.65
CA CYS A 125 2.51 -17.48 7.83
C CYS A 125 2.96 -18.56 6.85
N LEU A 126 4.10 -18.37 6.17
CA LEU A 126 4.64 -19.33 5.21
C LEU A 126 4.94 -20.69 5.86
N LEU A 127 5.48 -20.68 7.08
CA LEU A 127 5.83 -21.89 7.82
C LEU A 127 4.64 -22.55 8.53
N SER A 128 3.51 -21.86 8.67
CA SER A 128 2.34 -22.39 9.39
C SER A 128 1.16 -22.73 8.48
N ILE A 129 1.03 -22.09 7.32
CA ILE A 129 -0.13 -22.21 6.44
C ILE A 129 0.24 -23.08 5.23
N PRO A 130 -0.48 -24.19 4.96
CA PRO A 130 -0.25 -24.97 3.76
C PRO A 130 -0.51 -24.17 2.47
N PRO A 131 0.17 -24.49 1.35
CA PRO A 131 0.14 -23.67 0.14
C PRO A 131 -1.26 -23.58 -0.48
N SER A 132 -2.06 -24.66 -0.39
CA SER A 132 -3.41 -24.71 -0.94
C SER A 132 -4.31 -23.62 -0.37
N TYR A 133 -4.25 -23.36 0.95
CA TYR A 133 -5.05 -22.31 1.58
C TYR A 133 -4.60 -20.90 1.18
N ILE A 134 -3.30 -20.72 0.86
CA ILE A 134 -2.78 -19.44 0.36
C ILE A 134 -3.27 -19.20 -1.07
N GLU A 135 -3.29 -20.23 -1.91
CA GLU A 135 -3.79 -20.17 -3.29
C GLU A 135 -5.31 -19.92 -3.32
N ASP A 136 -6.09 -20.62 -2.50
CA ASP A 136 -7.53 -20.40 -2.38
C ASP A 136 -7.83 -18.97 -1.94
N ALA A 137 -7.13 -18.48 -0.91
CA ALA A 137 -7.30 -17.11 -0.44
C ALA A 137 -6.92 -16.06 -1.50
N ARG A 138 -5.88 -16.33 -2.29
CA ARG A 138 -5.47 -15.49 -3.43
C ARG A 138 -6.55 -15.46 -4.51
N ASN A 139 -7.13 -16.61 -4.84
CA ASN A 139 -8.18 -16.76 -5.86
C ASN A 139 -9.47 -16.05 -5.44
N GLU A 140 -9.85 -16.16 -4.17
CA GLU A 140 -10.99 -15.44 -3.60
C GLU A 140 -10.72 -13.94 -3.36
N GLY A 141 -9.46 -13.51 -3.44
CA GLY A 141 -9.05 -12.13 -3.18
C GLY A 141 -9.21 -11.72 -1.70
N VAL A 142 -9.20 -12.69 -0.79
CA VAL A 142 -9.30 -12.47 0.66
C VAL A 142 -7.91 -12.32 1.30
N THR A 143 -7.89 -11.83 2.54
CA THR A 143 -6.61 -11.59 3.24
C THR A 143 -5.98 -12.89 3.74
N ILE A 144 -4.67 -12.86 3.99
CA ILE A 144 -3.99 -13.98 4.65
C ILE A 144 -4.54 -14.25 6.07
N LEU A 145 -5.09 -13.24 6.76
CA LEU A 145 -5.76 -13.42 8.04
C LEU A 145 -7.06 -14.23 7.87
N SER A 146 -7.77 -14.03 6.75
CA SER A 146 -8.92 -14.85 6.38
C SER A 146 -8.49 -16.28 6.07
N ALA A 147 -7.41 -16.47 5.31
CA ALA A 147 -6.83 -17.81 5.04
C ALA A 147 -6.48 -18.55 6.35
N LEU A 148 -5.88 -17.83 7.30
CA LEU A 148 -5.51 -18.36 8.60
C LEU A 148 -6.73 -18.83 9.41
N SER A 149 -7.87 -18.14 9.27
CA SER A 149 -9.14 -18.51 9.92
C SER A 149 -9.88 -19.68 9.25
N MET A 150 -9.54 -20.01 8.00
CA MET A 150 -10.14 -21.11 7.24
C MET A 150 -9.43 -22.45 7.50
N MET A 151 -8.29 -22.44 8.18
CA MET A 151 -7.55 -23.67 8.47
C MET A 151 -8.32 -24.59 9.44
N PRO A 152 -8.21 -25.92 9.28
CA PRO A 152 -8.76 -26.87 10.23
C PRO A 152 -8.16 -26.63 11.61
N ASN A 153 -9.01 -26.57 12.64
CA ASN A 153 -8.62 -26.28 14.04
C ASN A 153 -8.13 -24.84 14.30
N ALA A 154 -8.41 -23.89 13.41
CA ALA A 154 -8.20 -22.47 13.74
C ALA A 154 -9.03 -22.10 14.98
N PRO A 155 -8.41 -21.52 16.02
CA PRO A 155 -9.13 -21.20 17.25
C PRO A 155 -10.13 -20.06 16.99
N ALA A 156 -11.31 -20.13 17.62
CA ALA A 156 -12.41 -19.20 17.34
C ALA A 156 -12.03 -17.71 17.55
N TRP A 157 -11.12 -17.42 18.50
CA TRP A 157 -10.63 -16.05 18.73
C TRP A 157 -9.87 -15.50 17.52
N LEU A 158 -9.21 -16.36 16.74
CA LEU A 158 -8.42 -15.96 15.57
C LEU A 158 -9.32 -15.58 14.41
N SER A 159 -10.42 -16.30 14.19
CA SER A 159 -11.40 -15.96 13.16
C SER A 159 -12.07 -14.60 13.42
N ILE A 160 -12.43 -14.32 14.68
CA ILE A 160 -13.04 -13.04 15.05
C ILE A 160 -12.01 -11.90 14.97
N SER A 161 -10.86 -12.06 15.63
CA SER A 161 -9.83 -11.01 15.66
C SER A 161 -9.24 -10.75 14.27
N GLY A 162 -9.09 -11.79 13.45
CA GLY A 162 -8.56 -11.69 12.10
C GLY A 162 -9.43 -10.83 11.19
N ILE A 163 -10.76 -11.02 11.23
CA ILE A 163 -11.71 -10.20 10.46
C ILE A 163 -11.66 -8.74 10.93
N ILE A 164 -11.69 -8.49 12.24
CA ILE A 164 -11.65 -7.13 12.80
C ILE A 164 -10.38 -6.42 12.36
N VAL A 165 -9.22 -7.07 12.51
CA VAL A 165 -7.92 -6.52 12.13
C VAL A 165 -7.84 -6.29 10.63
N ALA A 166 -8.37 -7.20 9.80
CA ALA A 166 -8.41 -7.04 8.35
C ALA A 166 -9.23 -5.80 7.94
N VAL A 167 -10.44 -5.65 8.48
CA VAL A 167 -11.32 -4.49 8.20
C VAL A 167 -10.65 -3.18 8.64
N VAL A 168 -10.05 -3.18 9.83
CA VAL A 168 -9.33 -2.01 10.36
C VAL A 168 -8.12 -1.66 9.49
N ALA A 169 -7.30 -2.65 9.12
CA ALA A 169 -6.12 -2.45 8.30
C ALA A 169 -6.48 -1.96 6.89
N MET A 170 -7.50 -2.53 6.25
CA MET A 170 -8.01 -2.08 4.95
C MET A 170 -8.55 -0.66 5.02
N SER A 171 -9.39 -0.35 6.02
CA SER A 171 -9.96 1.00 6.19
C SER A 171 -8.86 2.04 6.40
N LYS A 172 -7.83 1.69 7.18
CA LYS A 172 -6.65 2.55 7.36
C LYS A 172 -5.86 2.71 6.05
N SER A 173 -5.65 1.65 5.29
CA SER A 173 -4.94 1.76 4.01
C SER A 173 -5.71 2.66 3.02
N PHE A 174 -7.04 2.48 2.96
CA PHE A 174 -7.93 3.29 2.14
C PHE A 174 -7.84 4.76 2.51
N LEU A 175 -8.09 5.14 3.76
CA LEU A 175 -8.10 6.54 4.18
C LEU A 175 -6.76 7.23 3.93
N GLY A 176 -5.64 6.52 4.10
CA GLY A 176 -4.30 7.10 3.96
C GLY A 176 -3.97 7.43 2.50
N THR A 177 -4.36 6.54 1.59
CA THR A 177 -4.22 6.76 0.16
C THR A 177 -5.24 7.76 -0.36
N TYR A 178 -6.46 7.72 0.16
CA TYR A 178 -7.57 8.58 -0.24
C TYR A 178 -7.26 10.07 -0.05
N PHE A 179 -6.59 10.46 1.04
CA PHE A 179 -6.15 11.85 1.23
C PHE A 179 -5.25 12.33 0.08
N GLY A 180 -4.24 11.54 -0.29
CA GLY A 180 -3.34 11.88 -1.39
C GLY A 180 -4.07 11.94 -2.74
N VAL A 181 -5.01 11.01 -2.98
CA VAL A 181 -5.81 10.98 -4.21
C VAL A 181 -6.73 12.20 -4.30
N ILE A 182 -7.42 12.58 -3.22
CA ILE A 182 -8.30 13.75 -3.21
C ILE A 182 -7.51 15.05 -3.37
N GLU A 183 -6.33 15.17 -2.78
CA GLU A 183 -5.45 16.32 -2.99
C GLU A 183 -5.01 16.45 -4.45
N GLY A 184 -4.55 15.36 -5.06
CA GLY A 184 -4.21 15.32 -6.48
C GLY A 184 -5.40 15.63 -7.38
N ALA A 185 -6.55 15.00 -7.12
CA ALA A 185 -7.78 15.22 -7.88
C ALA A 185 -8.28 16.66 -7.77
N THR A 186 -8.19 17.27 -6.59
CA THR A 186 -8.65 18.66 -6.37
C THR A 186 -7.81 19.64 -7.18
N GLU A 187 -6.49 19.47 -7.24
CA GLU A 187 -5.63 20.34 -8.06
C GLU A 187 -5.81 20.08 -9.57
N MET A 188 -6.03 18.82 -9.99
CA MET A 188 -6.38 18.51 -11.38
C MET A 188 -7.70 19.18 -11.78
N VAL A 189 -8.77 18.96 -11.02
CA VAL A 189 -10.10 19.55 -11.25
C VAL A 189 -10.03 21.08 -11.27
N ARG A 190 -9.28 21.68 -10.34
CA ARG A 190 -9.05 23.13 -10.31
C ARG A 190 -8.38 23.63 -11.59
N THR A 191 -7.33 22.95 -12.05
CA THR A 191 -6.60 23.34 -13.27
C THR A 191 -7.48 23.25 -14.51
N THR A 192 -8.24 22.16 -14.64
CA THR A 192 -9.18 21.95 -15.77
C THR A 192 -10.30 22.99 -15.75
N LEU A 193 -10.92 23.25 -14.59
CA LEU A 193 -11.97 24.28 -14.47
C LEU A 193 -11.44 25.69 -14.78
N GLN A 194 -10.20 26.00 -14.40
CA GLN A 194 -9.56 27.27 -14.75
C GLN A 194 -9.32 27.40 -16.26
N GLN A 195 -8.93 26.31 -16.94
CA GLN A 195 -8.79 26.29 -18.41
C GLN A 195 -10.13 26.49 -19.14
N VAL A 196 -11.23 25.98 -18.56
CA VAL A 196 -12.60 26.15 -19.09
C VAL A 196 -13.22 27.50 -18.66
N GLY A 197 -12.49 28.36 -17.94
CA GLY A 197 -12.94 29.70 -17.55
C GLY A 197 -13.87 29.74 -16.33
N VAL A 198 -14.10 28.61 -15.65
CA VAL A 198 -15.02 28.51 -14.51
C VAL A 198 -14.22 28.60 -13.20
N LYS A 199 -14.19 29.78 -12.59
CA LYS A 199 -13.60 29.97 -11.24
C LYS A 199 -14.64 29.68 -10.16
N LYS A 200 -14.54 28.50 -9.52
CA LYS A 200 -15.36 28.13 -8.35
C LYS A 200 -14.53 28.08 -7.08
N SER A 201 -15.20 28.04 -5.92
CA SER A 201 -14.56 28.03 -4.61
C SER A 201 -13.75 26.75 -4.38
N ARG A 202 -12.73 26.81 -3.51
CA ARG A 202 -11.92 25.64 -3.12
C ARG A 202 -12.78 24.50 -2.55
N ALA A 203 -13.85 24.84 -1.83
CA ALA A 203 -14.80 23.87 -1.27
C ALA A 203 -15.56 23.14 -2.38
N PHE A 204 -15.98 23.83 -3.44
CA PHE A 204 -16.66 23.23 -4.58
C PHE A 204 -15.73 22.26 -5.34
N ASN A 205 -14.49 22.67 -5.64
CA ASN A 205 -13.54 21.80 -6.34
C ASN A 205 -13.21 20.54 -5.54
N ARG A 206 -13.09 20.66 -4.21
CA ARG A 206 -12.87 19.52 -3.32
C ARG A 206 -14.09 18.60 -3.28
N ALA A 207 -15.30 19.14 -3.16
CA ALA A 207 -16.53 18.36 -3.16
C ALA A 207 -16.73 17.60 -4.49
N LEU A 208 -16.49 18.26 -5.62
CA LEU A 208 -16.53 17.64 -6.94
C LEU A 208 -15.49 16.51 -7.07
N SER A 209 -14.28 16.71 -6.56
CA SER A 209 -13.23 15.69 -6.57
C SER A 209 -13.59 14.48 -5.71
N ILE A 210 -14.18 14.69 -4.54
CA ILE A 210 -14.70 13.62 -3.67
C ILE A 210 -15.79 12.83 -4.40
N MET A 211 -16.75 13.53 -5.03
CA MET A 211 -17.84 12.88 -5.77
C MET A 211 -17.29 12.05 -6.94
N LEU A 212 -16.35 12.59 -7.71
CA LEU A 212 -15.74 11.91 -8.85
C LEU A 212 -14.97 10.66 -8.41
N VAL A 213 -14.06 10.80 -7.44
CA VAL A 213 -13.23 9.69 -6.95
C VAL A 213 -14.10 8.60 -6.31
N SER A 214 -15.12 8.99 -5.55
CA SER A 214 -16.08 8.05 -4.95
C SER A 214 -16.90 7.32 -6.01
N GLY A 215 -17.35 8.02 -7.05
CA GLY A 215 -18.08 7.42 -8.16
C GLY A 215 -17.26 6.37 -8.91
N ILE A 216 -15.99 6.70 -9.23
CA ILE A 216 -15.06 5.74 -9.85
C ILE A 216 -14.84 4.54 -8.94
N THR A 217 -14.58 4.77 -7.64
CA THR A 217 -14.37 3.70 -6.67
C THR A 217 -15.58 2.77 -6.60
N PHE A 218 -16.79 3.32 -6.57
CA PHE A 218 -18.02 2.55 -6.53
C PHE A 218 -18.21 1.69 -7.79
N ILE A 219 -17.94 2.25 -8.98
CA ILE A 219 -18.01 1.51 -10.25
C ILE A 219 -17.04 0.31 -10.22
N ILE A 220 -15.79 0.54 -9.80
CA ILE A 220 -14.79 -0.52 -9.71
C ILE A 220 -15.20 -1.58 -8.67
N CYS A 221 -15.76 -1.18 -7.52
CA CYS A 221 -16.29 -2.13 -6.54
C CYS A 221 -17.46 -2.97 -7.09
N CYS A 222 -18.27 -2.44 -8.00
CA CYS A 222 -19.34 -3.21 -8.65
C CYS A 222 -18.81 -4.21 -9.68
N ILE A 223 -17.72 -3.89 -10.38
CA ILE A 223 -17.04 -4.82 -11.30
C ILE A 223 -16.31 -5.92 -10.52
N ASN A 224 -15.85 -5.61 -9.31
CA ASN A 224 -15.10 -6.49 -8.42
C ASN A 224 -13.88 -7.16 -9.09
N PRO A 225 -12.96 -6.38 -9.73
CA PRO A 225 -11.74 -6.94 -10.26
C PRO A 225 -10.83 -7.45 -9.13
N ASN A 226 -10.06 -8.51 -9.39
CA ASN A 226 -9.08 -8.98 -8.42
C ASN A 226 -8.03 -7.88 -8.16
N ALA A 227 -7.84 -7.52 -6.89
CA ALA A 227 -6.95 -6.44 -6.48
C ALA A 227 -5.49 -6.71 -6.86
N ILE A 228 -5.04 -7.96 -6.81
CA ILE A 228 -3.67 -8.35 -7.19
C ILE A 228 -3.47 -8.10 -8.69
N SER A 229 -4.45 -8.48 -9.51
CA SER A 229 -4.41 -8.23 -10.96
C SER A 229 -4.39 -6.73 -11.27
N MET A 230 -5.14 -5.90 -10.54
CA MET A 230 -5.07 -4.44 -10.70
C MET A 230 -3.71 -3.86 -10.32
N ILE A 231 -3.11 -4.36 -9.23
CA ILE A 231 -1.78 -3.92 -8.79
C ILE A 231 -0.75 -4.28 -9.85
N TYR A 232 -0.77 -5.51 -10.32
CA TYR A 232 0.15 -6.01 -11.33
C TYR A 232 0.01 -5.28 -12.68
N ALA A 233 -1.21 -5.16 -13.20
CA ALA A 233 -1.44 -4.66 -14.56
C ALA A 233 -1.35 -3.13 -14.68
N ILE A 234 -1.73 -2.39 -13.63
CA ILE A 234 -1.88 -0.93 -13.71
C ILE A 234 -1.03 -0.23 -12.65
N SER A 235 -1.26 -0.54 -11.37
CA SER A 235 -0.71 0.29 -10.29
C SER A 235 0.81 0.18 -10.17
N GLY A 236 1.35 -1.03 -10.26
CA GLY A 236 2.78 -1.33 -10.15
C GLY A 236 3.61 -0.65 -11.25
N PRO A 237 3.28 -0.81 -12.54
CA PRO A 237 3.96 -0.11 -13.63
C PRO A 237 3.86 1.41 -13.50
N LEU A 238 2.70 1.94 -13.15
CA LEU A 238 2.50 3.39 -12.99
C LEU A 238 3.35 3.95 -11.83
N ILE A 239 3.39 3.25 -10.70
CA ILE A 239 4.26 3.56 -9.56
C ILE A 239 5.73 3.50 -9.98
N ALA A 240 6.14 2.46 -10.69
CA ALA A 240 7.52 2.32 -11.16
C ALA A 240 7.93 3.47 -12.09
N MET A 241 7.07 3.87 -13.02
CA MET A 241 7.34 5.01 -13.91
C MET A 241 7.47 6.32 -13.12
N ILE A 242 6.52 6.63 -12.24
CA ILE A 242 6.46 7.94 -11.56
C ILE A 242 7.46 8.05 -10.41
N LEU A 243 7.71 6.96 -9.68
CA LEU A 243 8.44 7.02 -8.42
C LEU A 243 9.86 6.44 -8.53
N PHE A 244 10.12 5.58 -9.51
CA PHE A 244 11.41 4.90 -9.62
C PHE A 244 12.18 5.45 -10.81
N ILE A 245 11.58 5.39 -12.00
CA ILE A 245 12.22 5.82 -13.25
C ILE A 245 12.33 7.34 -13.32
N MET A 246 11.21 8.06 -13.21
CA MET A 246 11.19 9.52 -13.37
C MET A 246 12.15 10.24 -12.40
N PRO A 247 12.13 10.00 -11.07
CA PRO A 247 13.00 10.72 -10.15
C PRO A 247 14.47 10.37 -10.37
N THR A 248 14.76 9.10 -10.69
CA THR A 248 16.13 8.68 -10.99
C THR A 248 16.65 9.37 -12.23
N LEU A 249 15.91 9.36 -13.34
CA LEU A 249 16.29 10.06 -14.57
C LEU A 249 16.42 11.56 -14.33
N SER A 250 15.58 12.17 -13.51
CA SER A 250 15.71 13.58 -13.11
C SER A 250 17.05 13.88 -12.43
N THR A 251 17.62 12.97 -11.63
CA THR A 251 18.97 13.16 -11.06
C THR A 251 20.09 13.16 -12.11
N TYR A 252 19.86 12.51 -13.26
CA TYR A 252 20.81 12.48 -14.37
C TYR A 252 20.62 13.66 -15.33
N LEU A 253 19.38 14.03 -15.63
CA LEU A 253 19.02 15.04 -16.62
C LEU A 253 19.02 16.47 -16.05
N ILE A 254 18.65 16.67 -14.78
CA ILE A 254 18.49 18.01 -14.19
C ILE A 254 19.75 18.41 -13.41
N PRO A 255 20.44 19.52 -13.77
CA PRO A 255 21.67 19.95 -13.11
C PRO A 255 21.54 20.16 -11.59
N ALA A 256 20.40 20.69 -11.15
CA ALA A 256 20.14 20.96 -9.73
C ALA A 256 20.03 19.69 -8.86
N LEU A 257 19.76 18.53 -9.47
CA LEU A 257 19.59 17.25 -8.77
C LEU A 257 20.83 16.34 -8.84
N LYS A 258 21.88 16.78 -9.54
CA LYS A 258 23.16 16.05 -9.62
C LYS A 258 23.78 15.71 -8.26
N PRO A 259 23.69 16.57 -7.22
CA PRO A 259 24.23 16.24 -5.89
C PRO A 259 23.57 15.03 -5.21
N TYR A 260 22.37 14.62 -5.66
CA TYR A 260 21.63 13.49 -5.10
C TYR A 260 21.84 12.17 -5.86
N ARG A 261 22.82 12.12 -6.76
CA ARG A 261 23.19 10.88 -7.46
C ARG A 261 23.79 9.88 -6.46
N SER A 262 23.30 8.66 -6.50
CA SER A 262 23.81 7.57 -5.67
C SER A 262 23.75 6.24 -6.42
N VAL A 263 24.54 5.25 -5.99
CA VAL A 263 24.43 3.86 -6.48
C VAL A 263 23.02 3.32 -6.22
N GLY A 264 22.37 3.77 -5.14
CA GLY A 264 20.98 3.44 -4.84
C GLY A 264 20.02 3.86 -5.96
N ASN A 265 20.25 5.00 -6.61
CA ASN A 265 19.40 5.46 -7.71
C ASN A 265 19.47 4.47 -8.89
N PHE A 266 20.65 3.92 -9.18
CA PHE A 266 20.79 2.90 -10.23
C PHE A 266 19.99 1.64 -9.91
N ILE A 267 20.05 1.16 -8.66
CA ILE A 267 19.24 0.01 -8.21
C ILE A 267 17.75 0.32 -8.35
N THR A 268 17.31 1.51 -7.93
CA THR A 268 15.92 1.96 -8.09
C THR A 268 15.49 1.98 -9.55
N LEU A 269 16.35 2.41 -10.46
CA LEU A 269 16.07 2.38 -11.91
C LEU A 269 15.90 0.96 -12.42
N VAL A 270 16.80 0.04 -12.05
CA VAL A 270 16.72 -1.38 -12.47
C VAL A 270 15.43 -2.01 -11.96
N VAL A 271 15.07 -1.83 -10.69
CA VAL A 271 13.81 -2.34 -10.13
C VAL A 271 12.61 -1.70 -10.83
N GLY A 272 12.66 -0.40 -11.14
CA GLY A 272 11.62 0.29 -11.88
C GLY A 272 11.42 -0.28 -13.29
N LEU A 273 12.51 -0.55 -14.01
CA LEU A 273 12.46 -1.17 -15.34
C LEU A 273 11.94 -2.61 -15.27
N LEU A 274 12.33 -3.39 -14.25
CA LEU A 274 11.79 -4.72 -14.01
C LEU A 274 10.28 -4.66 -13.78
N CYS A 275 9.79 -3.76 -12.93
CA CYS A 275 8.35 -3.57 -12.72
C CYS A 275 7.58 -3.21 -13.99
N VAL A 276 8.16 -2.39 -14.88
CA VAL A 276 7.52 -2.05 -16.16
C VAL A 276 7.58 -3.20 -17.15
N SER A 277 8.69 -3.95 -17.18
CA SER A 277 8.84 -5.12 -18.06
C SER A 277 7.74 -6.16 -17.83
N VAL A 278 7.33 -6.32 -16.58
CA VAL A 278 6.27 -7.22 -16.16
C VAL A 278 4.94 -6.91 -16.86
N MET A 279 4.63 -5.64 -17.12
CA MET A 279 3.42 -5.24 -17.86
C MET A 279 3.41 -5.71 -19.31
N PHE A 280 4.59 -5.87 -19.93
CA PHE A 280 4.73 -6.21 -21.35
C PHE A 280 4.96 -7.69 -21.59
N PHE A 281 5.60 -8.38 -20.65
CA PHE A 281 6.13 -9.72 -20.86
C PHE A 281 5.49 -10.78 -19.95
N GLY A 282 4.60 -10.41 -19.01
CA GLY A 282 3.90 -11.37 -18.17
C GLY A 282 2.38 -11.27 -18.28
#